data_AF-G1XEK5-F1
#
_entry.id   AF-G1XEK5-F1
#
_cell.length_a   1.000
_cell.length_b   1.000
_cell.length_c   1.000
_cell.angle_alpha   90.00
_cell.angle_beta   90.00
_cell.angle_gamma   90.00
#
_symmetry.space_group_name_H-M   'P 1'
#
loop_
_entity.id
_entity.type
_entity.pdbx_description
1 polymer ?
#
loop_
_entity_poly.entity_id
_entity_poly.type
_entity_poly.pdbx_seq_one_letter_code
_entity_poly.pdbx_strand_id
1 'polypeptide(L)'
;MGTFSKIVKSRVWKKRGAVKELWKRKEEEGGKEGGREGGEEGEGEEEGRGKEREVTARGQLKFGIELELRLKPKPELELNSNAARAKLKEAKVTLPNEWDVFAETLKSLLSATKIEAVVNPGEGEYGNWGIKTEGTIGRIEGGFFPVEIVPPKLSFLPTPKTHPMSELATVWKCLGQSYDVDVNEKCSTHIHFSLLDRDWELDDLQSLAKAILMLDPLINRLFPDRQYKKWCRANTFSCTP
;
A
#
# COMPACT_ATOMS: atom_id res chain seq x y z
N MET A 1 10.83 -26.47 -21.64
CA MET A 1 10.27 -25.82 -20.43
C MET A 1 11.40 -25.15 -19.67
N GLY A 2 11.50 -23.82 -19.74
CA GLY A 2 12.59 -23.08 -19.10
C GLY A 2 12.43 -21.57 -19.23
N THR A 3 12.78 -20.87 -18.15
CA THR A 3 13.20 -19.45 -18.10
C THR A 3 12.18 -18.33 -18.37
N PHE A 4 11.14 -18.17 -17.51
CA PHE A 4 10.42 -16.90 -17.35
C PHE A 4 10.67 -16.20 -15.98
N SER A 5 11.06 -16.95 -14.95
CA SER A 5 11.19 -16.43 -13.57
C SER A 5 12.42 -15.50 -13.33
N LYS A 6 13.47 -15.58 -14.15
CA LYS A 6 14.71 -14.79 -13.94
C LYS A 6 14.65 -13.35 -14.48
N ILE A 7 13.79 -13.06 -15.47
CA ILE A 7 13.82 -11.77 -16.19
C ILE A 7 13.12 -10.66 -15.41
N VAL A 8 12.06 -10.98 -14.66
CA VAL A 8 11.30 -9.97 -13.88
C VAL A 8 12.07 -9.51 -12.64
N LYS A 9 12.75 -10.43 -11.93
CA LYS A 9 13.58 -10.07 -10.76
C LYS A 9 14.76 -9.15 -11.13
N SER A 10 15.35 -9.35 -12.31
CA SER A 10 16.48 -8.55 -12.82
C SER A 10 16.11 -7.09 -13.12
N ARG A 11 14.94 -6.84 -13.73
CA ARG A 11 14.53 -5.47 -14.12
C ARG A 11 14.07 -4.62 -12.94
N VAL A 12 13.45 -5.22 -11.92
CA VAL A 12 12.99 -4.49 -10.72
C VAL A 12 14.17 -4.06 -9.83
N TRP A 13 15.23 -4.89 -9.74
CA TRP A 13 16.42 -4.54 -8.96
C TRP A 13 17.28 -3.46 -9.63
N LYS A 14 17.45 -3.49 -10.96
CA LYS A 14 18.20 -2.44 -11.69
C LYS A 14 17.55 -1.05 -11.57
N LYS A 15 16.21 -0.97 -11.48
CA LYS A 15 15.51 0.31 -11.28
C LYS A 15 15.64 0.87 -9.86
N ARG A 16 15.79 0.03 -8.83
CA ARG A 16 16.01 0.48 -7.45
C ARG A 16 17.39 1.11 -7.23
N GLY A 17 18.42 0.63 -7.94
CA GLY A 17 19.76 1.26 -7.92
C GLY A 17 19.75 2.65 -8.55
N ALA A 18 19.10 2.80 -9.70
CA ALA A 18 19.02 4.08 -10.41
C ALA A 18 18.26 5.18 -9.64
N VAL A 19 17.20 4.82 -8.89
CA VAL A 19 16.46 5.78 -8.06
C VAL A 19 17.27 6.23 -6.85
N LYS A 20 18.07 5.34 -6.23
CA LYS A 20 18.97 5.71 -5.12
C LYS A 20 20.10 6.63 -5.57
N GLU A 21 20.70 6.38 -6.74
CA GLU A 21 21.73 7.24 -7.35
C GLU A 21 21.19 8.63 -7.70
N LEU A 22 19.98 8.73 -8.25
CA LEU A 22 19.32 10.01 -8.57
C LEU A 22 19.02 10.86 -7.32
N TRP A 23 18.71 10.22 -6.19
CA TRP A 23 18.47 10.92 -4.93
C TRP A 23 19.76 11.38 -4.26
N LYS A 24 20.82 10.56 -4.29
CA LYS A 24 22.13 10.92 -3.74
C LYS A 24 22.78 12.09 -4.50
N ARG A 25 22.59 12.14 -5.83
CA ARG A 25 23.09 13.25 -6.67
C ARG A 25 22.41 14.59 -6.36
N LYS A 26 21.12 14.57 -6.02
CA LYS A 26 20.38 15.79 -5.60
C LYS A 26 20.81 16.31 -4.23
N GLU A 27 21.19 15.44 -3.30
CA GLU A 27 21.73 15.85 -1.99
C GLU A 27 23.17 16.40 -2.12
N GLU A 28 23.98 15.84 -3.03
CA GLU A 28 25.34 16.33 -3.30
C GLU A 28 25.36 17.64 -4.11
N GLU A 29 24.39 17.86 -5.01
CA GLU A 29 24.24 19.10 -5.80
C GLU A 29 23.58 20.23 -5.01
N GLY A 30 22.81 19.94 -3.96
CA GLY A 30 22.21 20.95 -3.06
C GLY A 30 23.16 21.53 -2.00
N GLY A 31 24.40 21.03 -1.91
CA GLY A 31 25.37 21.40 -0.87
C GLY A 31 26.50 22.34 -1.30
N LYS A 32 26.49 22.86 -2.53
CA LYS A 32 27.55 23.74 -3.05
C LYS A 32 27.01 24.95 -3.82
N GLU A 33 26.35 25.87 -3.12
CA GLU A 33 26.36 27.28 -3.52
C GLU A 33 26.65 28.14 -2.30
N GLY A 34 27.94 28.46 -2.16
CA GLY A 34 28.45 29.42 -1.18
C GLY A 34 29.66 30.13 -1.78
N GLY A 35 29.48 31.43 -2.06
CA GLY A 35 30.55 32.42 -2.09
C GLY A 35 30.84 33.09 -3.43
N ARG A 36 30.29 34.30 -3.63
CA ARG A 36 31.11 35.51 -3.86
C ARG A 36 30.33 36.82 -3.66
N GLU A 37 31.08 37.81 -3.17
CA GLU A 37 30.71 39.07 -2.54
C GLU A 37 30.42 40.25 -3.51
N GLY A 38 29.81 41.29 -2.93
CA GLY A 38 29.81 42.70 -3.37
C GLY A 38 28.44 43.15 -3.88
N GLY A 39 27.76 44.19 -3.39
CA GLY A 39 28.03 45.26 -2.43
C GLY A 39 26.86 46.27 -2.55
N GLU A 40 26.81 47.23 -1.63
CA GLU A 40 25.98 48.46 -1.62
C GLU A 40 24.52 48.37 -1.09
N GLU A 41 24.40 48.83 0.16
CA GLU A 41 23.47 49.83 0.72
C GLU A 41 22.03 49.91 0.17
N GLY A 42 21.08 49.63 1.06
CA GLY A 42 19.68 49.96 0.92
C GLY A 42 18.93 49.63 2.20
N GLU A 43 18.82 50.62 3.09
CA GLU A 43 17.96 50.58 4.27
C GLU A 43 16.50 50.36 3.84
N GLY A 44 15.89 49.32 4.37
CA GLY A 44 14.49 48.98 4.17
C GLY A 44 14.09 47.93 5.19
N GLU A 45 13.68 48.38 6.37
CA GLU A 45 13.00 47.55 7.36
C GLU A 45 11.69 47.03 6.75
N GLU A 46 11.73 45.82 6.18
CA GLU A 46 10.54 45.04 5.90
C GLU A 46 10.53 43.85 6.88
N GLU A 47 9.84 44.04 8.00
CA GLU A 47 9.59 43.01 9.01
C GLU A 47 8.58 41.98 8.46
N GLY A 48 8.97 41.29 7.39
CA GLY A 48 8.27 40.16 6.80
C GLY A 48 8.47 38.92 7.66
N ARG A 49 7.88 38.93 8.86
CA ARG A 49 7.79 37.75 9.73
C ARG A 49 7.04 36.67 8.95
N GLY A 50 7.81 35.76 8.34
CA GLY A 50 7.30 34.59 7.65
C GLY A 50 6.39 33.82 8.59
N LYS A 51 5.08 34.03 8.46
CA LYS A 51 4.09 33.10 8.98
C LYS A 51 4.32 31.82 8.20
N GLU A 52 5.03 30.87 8.81
CA GLU A 52 4.76 29.45 8.56
C GLU A 52 3.24 29.33 8.52
N ARG A 53 2.70 29.12 7.32
CA ARG A 53 1.30 28.73 7.18
C ARG A 53 1.24 27.39 7.88
N GLU A 54 0.82 27.41 9.13
CA GLU A 54 0.26 26.26 9.79
C GLU A 54 -0.82 25.75 8.83
N VAL A 55 -0.49 24.71 8.06
CA VAL A 55 -1.44 24.02 7.19
C VAL A 55 -2.41 23.38 8.16
N THR A 56 -3.43 24.14 8.55
CA THR A 56 -4.49 23.66 9.43
C THR A 56 -5.01 22.37 8.81
N ALA A 57 -5.01 21.29 9.59
CA ALA A 57 -5.24 19.91 9.13
C ALA A 57 -6.64 19.66 8.52
N ARG A 58 -7.45 20.70 8.35
CA ARG A 58 -8.79 20.62 7.78
C ARG A 58 -8.74 20.13 6.34
N GLY A 59 -9.45 19.03 6.08
CA GLY A 59 -9.55 18.46 4.74
C GLY A 59 -8.32 17.68 4.31
N GLN A 60 -7.51 17.19 5.25
CA GLN A 60 -6.45 16.24 4.91
C GLN A 60 -7.05 14.98 4.30
N LEU A 61 -6.67 14.72 3.05
CA LEU A 61 -6.99 13.48 2.36
C LEU A 61 -6.23 12.34 3.02
N LYS A 62 -6.95 11.27 3.34
CA LYS A 62 -6.39 9.97 3.70
C LYS A 62 -6.72 8.95 2.63
N PHE A 63 -5.92 7.91 2.57
CA PHE A 63 -6.16 6.81 1.65
C PHE A 63 -5.92 5.45 2.30
N GLY A 64 -6.53 4.42 1.72
CA GLY A 64 -6.24 3.02 2.01
C GLY A 64 -6.01 2.28 0.70
N ILE A 65 -5.09 1.31 0.70
CA ILE A 65 -4.85 0.39 -0.43
C ILE A 65 -5.21 -1.01 0.01
N GLU A 66 -6.39 -1.47 -0.36
CA GLU A 66 -6.86 -2.82 -0.10
C GLU A 66 -6.30 -3.79 -1.15
N LEU A 67 -5.87 -4.95 -0.68
CA LEU A 67 -5.28 -6.00 -1.49
C LEU A 67 -6.14 -7.26 -1.42
N GLU A 68 -6.74 -7.65 -2.54
CA GLU A 68 -7.46 -8.91 -2.67
C GLU A 68 -6.56 -9.94 -3.34
N LEU A 69 -6.09 -10.92 -2.57
CA LEU A 69 -5.02 -11.83 -2.94
C LEU A 69 -5.42 -13.29 -2.76
N ARG A 70 -4.68 -14.16 -3.43
CA ARG A 70 -4.65 -15.60 -3.13
C ARG A 70 -3.35 -15.94 -2.45
N LEU A 71 -3.45 -16.46 -1.23
CA LEU A 71 -2.30 -16.78 -0.41
C LEU A 71 -2.30 -18.27 -0.08
N LYS A 72 -1.19 -18.94 -0.36
CA LYS A 72 -0.93 -20.29 0.09
C LYS A 72 0.29 -20.27 1.02
N PRO A 73 0.19 -20.79 2.26
CA PRO A 73 1.35 -20.96 3.12
C PRO A 73 2.43 -21.76 2.39
N LYS A 74 3.68 -21.27 2.39
CA LYS A 74 4.79 -22.06 1.85
C LYS A 74 5.09 -23.27 2.73
N PRO A 75 5.76 -24.32 2.24
CA PRO A 75 6.17 -25.46 3.05
C PRO A 75 7.02 -25.09 4.27
N GLU A 76 7.83 -24.02 4.20
CA GLU A 76 8.59 -23.56 5.38
C GLU A 76 7.71 -22.81 6.38
N LEU A 77 6.60 -22.23 5.89
CA LEU A 77 5.50 -21.73 6.70
C LEU A 77 4.46 -22.82 7.03
N GLU A 78 4.63 -24.04 6.52
CA GLU A 78 4.15 -25.24 7.21
C GLU A 78 4.99 -25.43 8.48
N LEU A 79 4.92 -24.40 9.34
CA LEU A 79 4.42 -24.57 10.69
C LEU A 79 3.55 -25.81 10.67
N ASN A 80 4.03 -26.88 11.30
CA ASN A 80 3.19 -27.84 11.96
C ASN A 80 1.85 -27.16 12.21
N SER A 81 0.81 -27.52 11.45
CA SER A 81 -0.55 -27.05 11.74
C SER A 81 -0.81 -27.28 13.23
N ASN A 82 -0.19 -28.31 13.81
CA ASN A 82 -0.07 -28.60 15.23
C ASN A 82 0.66 -27.57 16.11
N ALA A 83 1.73 -26.87 15.69
CA ALA A 83 2.42 -25.86 16.51
C ALA A 83 1.71 -24.49 16.48
N ALA A 84 1.20 -24.08 15.31
CA ALA A 84 0.30 -22.93 15.23
C ALA A 84 -1.01 -23.22 15.98
N ARG A 85 -1.62 -24.39 15.77
CA ARG A 85 -2.76 -24.86 16.57
C ARG A 85 -2.41 -25.04 18.04
N ALA A 86 -1.19 -25.42 18.41
CA ALA A 86 -0.76 -25.55 19.81
C ALA A 86 -0.66 -24.19 20.48
N LYS A 87 -0.02 -23.20 19.83
CA LYS A 87 0.03 -21.82 20.32
C LYS A 87 -1.37 -21.20 20.43
N LEU A 88 -2.25 -21.50 19.47
CA LEU A 88 -3.66 -21.07 19.51
C LEU A 88 -4.45 -21.79 20.63
N LYS A 89 -4.22 -23.10 20.83
CA LYS A 89 -4.80 -23.86 21.95
C LYS A 89 -4.29 -23.37 23.31
N GLU A 90 -3.01 -23.05 23.44
CA GLU A 90 -2.41 -22.45 24.64
C GLU A 90 -3.03 -21.08 24.92
N ALA A 91 -3.27 -20.28 23.89
CA ALA A 91 -4.01 -19.03 23.97
C ALA A 91 -5.52 -19.22 24.21
N LYS A 92 -6.00 -20.47 24.37
CA LYS A 92 -7.42 -20.85 24.51
C LYS A 92 -8.31 -20.39 23.36
N VAL A 93 -7.71 -20.12 22.20
CA VAL A 93 -8.42 -19.73 20.98
C VAL A 93 -8.86 -20.99 20.27
N THR A 94 -10.16 -21.29 20.32
CA THR A 94 -10.75 -22.37 19.52
C THR A 94 -11.08 -21.81 18.16
N LEU A 95 -10.34 -22.20 17.13
CA LEU A 95 -10.59 -21.74 15.76
C LEU A 95 -11.52 -22.73 15.03
N PRO A 96 -12.70 -22.29 14.57
CA PRO A 96 -13.71 -23.18 14.02
C PRO A 96 -13.36 -23.79 12.67
N ASN A 97 -12.50 -23.15 11.85
CA ASN A 97 -12.13 -23.68 10.52
C ASN A 97 -10.66 -23.37 10.10
N GLU A 98 -10.26 -23.90 8.93
CA GLU A 98 -8.90 -23.74 8.39
C GLU A 98 -8.56 -22.30 8.01
N TRP A 99 -9.54 -21.52 7.55
CA TRP A 99 -9.34 -20.12 7.20
C TRP A 99 -9.01 -19.30 8.46
N ASP A 100 -9.66 -19.59 9.59
CA ASP A 100 -9.36 -18.87 10.83
C ASP A 100 -7.91 -19.12 11.28
N VAL A 101 -7.44 -20.38 11.18
CA VAL A 101 -6.04 -20.75 11.50
C VAL A 101 -5.08 -20.00 10.59
N PHE A 102 -5.39 -19.94 9.30
CA PHE A 102 -4.64 -19.16 8.32
C PHE A 102 -4.59 -17.67 8.70
N ALA A 103 -5.75 -17.06 9.01
CA ALA A 103 -5.87 -15.63 9.26
C ALA A 103 -5.13 -15.21 10.54
N GLU A 104 -5.25 -15.98 11.63
CA GLU A 104 -4.51 -15.73 12.87
C GLU A 104 -3.00 -15.95 12.71
N THR A 105 -2.60 -16.89 11.86
CA THR A 105 -1.18 -17.08 11.50
C THR A 105 -0.65 -15.86 10.75
N LEU A 106 -1.39 -15.35 9.75
CA LEU A 106 -1.03 -14.14 9.03
C LEU A 106 -0.94 -12.93 9.97
N LYS A 107 -1.92 -12.72 10.84
CA LYS A 107 -1.91 -11.67 11.87
C LYS A 107 -0.67 -11.75 12.77
N SER A 108 -0.30 -12.95 13.21
CA SER A 108 0.88 -13.17 14.05
C SER A 108 2.18 -12.80 13.32
N LEU A 109 2.29 -13.14 12.03
CA LEU A 109 3.45 -12.79 11.20
C LEU A 109 3.56 -11.29 10.96
N LEU A 110 2.43 -10.62 10.70
CA LEU A 110 2.39 -9.15 10.57
C LEU A 110 2.80 -8.47 11.89
N SER A 111 2.29 -8.97 13.01
CA SER A 111 2.63 -8.46 14.35
C SER A 111 4.13 -8.61 14.66
N ALA A 112 4.76 -9.72 14.25
CA ALA A 112 6.20 -9.91 14.37
C ALA A 112 7.02 -8.90 13.54
N THR A 113 6.41 -8.27 12.54
CA THR A 113 6.99 -7.17 11.75
C THR A 113 6.55 -5.78 12.23
N LYS A 114 5.95 -5.68 13.42
CA LYS A 114 5.38 -4.44 14.01
C LYS A 114 4.22 -3.85 13.19
N ILE A 115 3.50 -4.69 12.46
CA ILE A 115 2.26 -4.33 11.78
C ILE A 115 1.11 -4.89 12.62
N GLU A 116 0.37 -4.00 13.28
CA GLU A 116 -0.81 -4.40 14.05
C GLU A 116 -1.96 -4.77 13.12
N ALA A 117 -2.52 -5.96 13.32
CA ALA A 117 -3.55 -6.51 12.46
C ALA A 117 -4.70 -7.16 13.26
N VAL A 118 -5.90 -7.11 12.69
CA VAL A 118 -7.14 -7.65 13.24
C VAL A 118 -7.78 -8.56 12.18
N VAL A 119 -8.24 -9.74 12.61
CA VAL A 119 -8.96 -10.68 11.75
C VAL A 119 -10.45 -10.34 11.80
N ASN A 120 -11.09 -10.23 10.64
CA ASN A 120 -12.50 -9.86 10.48
C ASN A 120 -12.89 -8.63 11.31
N PRO A 121 -12.21 -7.48 11.14
CA PRO A 121 -12.61 -6.26 11.81
C PRO A 121 -14.04 -5.86 11.42
N GLY A 122 -14.76 -5.25 12.36
CA GLY A 122 -16.10 -4.73 12.13
C GLY A 122 -16.12 -3.61 11.10
N GLU A 123 -17.31 -3.30 10.57
CA GLU A 123 -17.47 -2.14 9.69
C GLU A 123 -17.04 -0.86 10.42
N GLY A 124 -16.20 -0.04 9.77
CA GLY A 124 -15.69 1.20 10.36
C GLY A 124 -14.40 1.07 11.17
N GLU A 125 -13.95 -0.16 11.48
CA GLU A 125 -12.73 -0.42 12.27
C GLU A 125 -11.45 -0.35 11.41
N TYR A 126 -11.09 0.86 10.97
CA TYR A 126 -9.90 1.12 10.14
C TYR A 126 -8.69 1.63 10.95
N GLY A 127 -8.60 1.26 12.23
CA GLY A 127 -7.50 1.63 13.11
C GLY A 127 -6.24 0.77 12.91
N ASN A 128 -6.43 -0.47 12.46
CA ASN A 128 -5.39 -1.47 12.26
C ASN A 128 -5.49 -2.10 10.87
N TRP A 129 -4.51 -2.91 10.50
CA TRP A 129 -4.61 -3.71 9.28
C TRP A 129 -5.69 -4.79 9.44
N GLY A 130 -6.71 -4.77 8.59
CA GLY A 130 -7.75 -5.79 8.52
C GLY A 130 -7.32 -6.99 7.68
N ILE A 131 -7.63 -8.20 8.13
CA ILE A 131 -7.53 -9.45 7.37
C ILE A 131 -8.94 -10.03 7.29
N LYS A 132 -9.49 -10.12 6.08
CA LYS A 132 -10.84 -10.62 5.83
C LYS A 132 -10.84 -11.73 4.78
N THR A 133 -11.93 -12.50 4.75
CA THR A 133 -12.17 -13.46 3.67
C THR A 133 -12.61 -12.71 2.42
N GLU A 134 -11.98 -12.96 1.29
CA GLU A 134 -12.41 -12.39 0.01
C GLU A 134 -13.41 -13.32 -0.69
N GLY A 135 -14.68 -12.90 -0.76
CA GLY A 135 -15.77 -13.72 -1.28
C GLY A 135 -15.80 -13.82 -2.81
N THR A 136 -15.31 -12.82 -3.53
CA THR A 136 -15.42 -12.71 -4.99
C THR A 136 -14.39 -13.54 -5.75
N ILE A 137 -13.24 -13.84 -5.12
CA ILE A 137 -12.19 -14.69 -5.70
C ILE A 137 -12.65 -16.17 -5.82
N GLY A 138 -13.65 -16.57 -5.03
CA GLY A 138 -14.19 -17.93 -5.00
C GLY A 138 -13.26 -18.94 -4.33
N ARG A 139 -13.77 -20.15 -4.06
CA ARG A 139 -12.96 -21.24 -3.49
C ARG A 139 -12.03 -21.79 -4.56
N ILE A 140 -10.78 -22.04 -4.20
CA ILE A 140 -9.74 -22.30 -5.19
C ILE A 140 -8.97 -23.56 -4.87
N GLU A 141 -8.71 -24.34 -5.91
CA GLU A 141 -7.91 -25.55 -5.84
C GLU A 141 -6.45 -25.22 -5.45
N GLY A 142 -5.75 -26.22 -4.93
CA GLY A 142 -4.31 -26.14 -4.64
C GLY A 142 -3.94 -25.54 -3.29
N GLY A 143 -4.90 -25.30 -2.39
CA GLY A 143 -4.65 -24.86 -1.01
C GLY A 143 -4.43 -23.35 -0.86
N PHE A 144 -4.97 -22.55 -1.79
CA PHE A 144 -4.95 -21.09 -1.68
C PHE A 144 -6.16 -20.59 -0.90
N PHE A 145 -5.92 -19.66 0.02
CA PHE A 145 -6.96 -18.91 0.72
C PHE A 145 -7.19 -17.58 -0.01
N PRO A 146 -8.44 -17.23 -0.34
CA PRO A 146 -8.80 -15.90 -0.80
C PRO A 146 -8.84 -14.93 0.40
N VAL A 147 -8.09 -13.83 0.30
CA VAL A 147 -7.87 -12.91 1.42
C VAL A 147 -7.93 -11.48 0.93
N GLU A 148 -8.67 -10.66 1.68
CA GLU A 148 -8.66 -9.21 1.57
C GLU A 148 -7.81 -8.66 2.73
N ILE A 149 -6.78 -7.87 2.40
CA ILE A 149 -5.92 -7.18 3.37
C ILE A 149 -6.15 -5.68 3.25
N VAL A 150 -6.65 -5.07 4.31
CA VAL A 150 -7.07 -3.65 4.33
C VAL A 150 -6.17 -2.87 5.27
N PRO A 151 -5.46 -1.82 4.84
CA PRO A 151 -4.67 -1.00 5.73
C PRO A 151 -5.56 -0.08 6.57
N PRO A 152 -5.03 0.47 7.68
CA PRO A 152 -5.66 1.61 8.32
C PRO A 152 -5.72 2.82 7.37
N LYS A 153 -6.47 3.86 7.73
CA LYS A 153 -6.52 5.11 6.94
C LYS A 153 -5.15 5.81 6.99
N LEU A 154 -4.36 5.67 5.93
CA LEU A 154 -3.01 6.23 5.81
C LEU A 154 -3.08 7.71 5.40
N SER A 155 -2.17 8.52 5.97
CA SER A 155 -1.98 9.92 5.54
C SER A 155 -1.07 9.98 4.31
N PHE A 156 -1.35 10.87 3.36
CA PHE A 156 -0.41 11.14 2.24
C PHE A 156 0.88 11.83 2.70
N LEU A 157 0.82 12.56 3.81
CA LEU A 157 1.96 13.29 4.33
C LEU A 157 2.82 12.33 5.17
N PRO A 158 4.07 12.06 4.75
CA PRO A 158 4.96 11.26 5.56
C PRO A 158 5.18 11.97 6.91
N THR A 159 5.04 11.22 8.00
CA THR A 159 5.48 11.72 9.30
C THR A 159 6.94 11.30 9.53
N PRO A 160 7.68 11.94 10.45
CA PRO A 160 9.01 11.48 10.82
C PRO A 160 9.05 10.03 11.32
N LYS A 161 7.91 9.49 11.78
CA LYS A 161 7.81 8.14 12.37
C LYS A 161 7.27 7.10 11.40
N THR A 162 6.48 7.49 10.40
CA THR A 162 5.80 6.54 9.50
C THR A 162 5.71 7.08 8.08
N HIS A 163 6.19 6.28 7.13
CA HIS A 163 5.93 6.47 5.71
C HIS A 163 4.92 5.40 5.28
N PRO A 164 3.72 5.74 4.78
CA PRO A 164 2.68 4.78 4.37
C PRO A 164 3.20 3.64 3.49
N MET A 165 4.03 4.00 2.50
CA MET A 165 4.63 3.02 1.59
C MET A 165 5.61 2.04 2.27
N SER A 166 6.15 2.39 3.44
CA SER A 166 7.06 1.49 4.18
C SER A 166 6.29 0.38 4.89
N GLU A 167 5.09 0.64 5.41
CA GLU A 167 4.21 -0.38 5.97
C GLU A 167 3.72 -1.33 4.87
N LEU A 168 3.22 -0.79 3.76
CA LEU A 168 2.81 -1.61 2.62
C LEU A 168 3.96 -2.47 2.09
N ALA A 169 5.16 -1.93 1.99
CA ALA A 169 6.34 -2.70 1.60
C ALA A 169 6.70 -3.79 2.62
N THR A 170 6.47 -3.54 3.90
CA THR A 170 6.69 -4.51 4.99
C THR A 170 5.68 -5.64 4.92
N VAL A 171 4.39 -5.32 4.75
CA VAL A 171 3.33 -6.30 4.52
C VAL A 171 3.65 -7.15 3.29
N TRP A 172 3.95 -6.53 2.14
CA TRP A 172 4.27 -7.26 0.92
C TRP A 172 5.51 -8.14 1.07
N LYS A 173 6.54 -7.67 1.79
CA LYS A 173 7.73 -8.48 2.10
C LYS A 173 7.37 -9.67 2.98
N CYS A 174 6.58 -9.48 4.02
CA CYS A 174 6.11 -10.54 4.91
C CYS A 174 5.34 -11.61 4.12
N LEU A 175 4.40 -11.17 3.27
CA LEU A 175 3.65 -12.06 2.38
C LEU A 175 4.57 -12.84 1.45
N GLY A 176 5.48 -12.17 0.73
CA GLY A 176 6.38 -12.85 -0.21
C GLY A 176 7.40 -13.77 0.44
N GLN A 177 7.71 -13.60 1.73
CA GLN A 177 8.58 -14.52 2.48
C GLN A 177 7.81 -15.77 2.91
N SER A 178 6.61 -15.59 3.45
CA SER A 178 5.85 -16.63 4.15
C SER A 178 4.85 -17.38 3.25
N TYR A 179 4.37 -16.76 2.18
CA TYR A 179 3.31 -17.28 1.33
C TYR A 179 3.71 -17.32 -0.14
N ASP A 180 3.18 -18.31 -0.86
CA ASP A 180 3.05 -18.25 -2.29
C ASP A 180 1.88 -17.31 -2.62
N VAL A 181 2.20 -16.18 -3.22
CA VAL A 181 1.23 -15.15 -3.62
C VAL A 181 0.87 -15.41 -5.08
N ASP A 182 -0.36 -15.85 -5.33
CA ASP A 182 -0.89 -15.99 -6.68
C ASP A 182 -1.73 -14.75 -7.03
N VAL A 183 -1.27 -13.98 -8.01
CA VAL A 183 -1.96 -12.80 -8.53
C VAL A 183 -2.47 -13.16 -9.92
N ASN A 184 -3.78 -13.26 -10.07
CA ASN A 184 -4.45 -13.56 -11.34
C ASN A 184 -5.61 -12.61 -11.59
N GLU A 185 -6.44 -12.89 -12.59
CA GLU A 185 -7.57 -12.07 -13.01
C GLU A 185 -8.69 -11.88 -12.00
N LYS A 186 -8.74 -12.71 -10.95
CA LYS A 186 -9.71 -12.59 -9.86
C LYS A 186 -9.21 -11.72 -8.73
N CYS A 187 -7.89 -11.54 -8.61
CA CYS A 187 -7.31 -10.64 -7.63
C CYS A 187 -7.57 -9.18 -8.04
N SER A 188 -7.76 -8.33 -7.05
CA SER A 188 -8.00 -6.91 -7.28
C SER A 188 -7.21 -6.06 -6.28
N THR A 189 -7.23 -4.75 -6.51
CA THR A 189 -6.63 -3.76 -5.61
C THR A 189 -7.53 -2.55 -5.62
N HIS A 190 -8.02 -2.18 -4.44
CA HIS A 190 -8.87 -1.01 -4.27
C HIS A 190 -8.09 0.11 -3.61
N ILE A 191 -8.23 1.34 -4.13
CA ILE A 191 -7.70 2.54 -3.49
C ILE A 191 -8.87 3.33 -2.96
N HIS A 192 -9.00 3.37 -1.64
CA HIS A 192 -10.03 4.11 -0.93
C HIS A 192 -9.52 5.50 -0.59
N PHE A 193 -10.39 6.50 -0.68
CA PHE A 193 -10.09 7.86 -0.27
C PHE A 193 -11.10 8.29 0.79
N SER A 194 -10.63 9.04 1.79
CA SER A 194 -11.49 9.61 2.82
C SER A 194 -10.97 10.98 3.25
N LEU A 195 -11.89 11.89 3.57
CA LEU A 195 -11.57 13.14 4.26
C LEU A 195 -11.64 12.90 5.77
N LEU A 196 -10.71 13.49 6.54
CA LEU A 196 -10.57 13.20 7.96
C LEU A 196 -11.65 13.86 8.84
N ASP A 197 -12.06 15.08 8.49
CA ASP A 197 -12.81 15.96 9.41
C ASP A 197 -14.02 16.65 8.76
N ARG A 198 -14.41 16.24 7.55
CA ARG A 198 -15.59 16.77 6.86
C ARG A 198 -16.13 15.81 5.80
N ASP A 199 -17.36 16.08 5.38
CA ASP A 199 -17.98 15.42 4.24
C ASP A 199 -17.36 15.88 2.91
N TRP A 200 -17.56 15.05 1.90
CA TRP A 200 -17.16 15.36 0.52
C TRP A 200 -18.01 16.49 -0.04
N GLU A 201 -17.35 17.51 -0.57
CA GLU A 201 -17.99 18.55 -1.35
C GLU A 201 -17.83 18.27 -2.85
N LEU A 202 -18.62 18.95 -3.67
CA LEU A 202 -18.57 18.78 -5.13
C LEU A 202 -17.15 19.02 -5.69
N ASP A 203 -16.47 20.05 -5.18
CA ASP A 203 -15.13 20.42 -5.63
C ASP A 203 -14.07 19.34 -5.29
N ASP A 204 -14.24 18.63 -4.18
CA ASP A 204 -13.37 17.50 -3.83
C ASP A 204 -13.56 16.35 -4.79
N LEU A 205 -14.82 16.01 -5.09
CA LEU A 205 -15.16 14.93 -6.00
C LEU A 205 -14.68 15.24 -7.42
N GLN A 206 -14.82 16.49 -7.87
CA GLN A 206 -14.26 16.93 -9.14
C GLN A 206 -12.73 16.83 -9.17
N SER A 207 -12.07 17.24 -8.08
CA SER A 207 -10.61 17.16 -7.96
C SER A 207 -10.11 15.72 -7.95
N LEU A 208 -10.78 14.84 -7.21
CA LEU A 208 -10.50 13.41 -7.19
C LEU A 208 -10.72 12.77 -8.57
N ALA A 209 -11.82 13.09 -9.25
CA ALA A 209 -12.08 12.61 -10.60
C ALA A 209 -10.99 13.05 -11.59
N LYS A 210 -10.58 14.33 -11.53
CA LYS A 210 -9.45 14.83 -12.33
C LYS A 210 -8.16 14.07 -12.01
N ALA A 211 -7.84 13.87 -10.74
CA ALA A 211 -6.64 13.12 -10.33
C ALA A 211 -6.66 11.68 -10.84
N ILE A 212 -7.81 10.98 -10.75
CA ILE A 212 -8.00 9.63 -11.27
C ILE A 212 -7.73 9.59 -12.78
N LEU A 213 -8.30 10.54 -13.55
CA LEU A 213 -8.09 10.63 -15.00
C LEU A 213 -6.63 10.95 -15.36
N MET A 214 -5.98 11.81 -14.59
CA MET A 214 -4.56 12.17 -14.81
C MET A 214 -3.61 11.00 -14.50
N LEU A 215 -3.93 10.17 -13.50
CA LEU A 215 -3.11 9.04 -13.09
C LEU A 215 -3.38 7.77 -13.91
N ASP A 216 -4.55 7.64 -14.54
CA ASP A 216 -4.93 6.45 -15.32
C ASP A 216 -3.89 6.05 -16.41
N PRO A 217 -3.29 6.97 -17.20
CA PRO A 217 -2.23 6.62 -18.13
C PRO A 217 -0.98 6.04 -17.46
N LEU A 218 -0.61 6.54 -16.27
CA LEU A 218 0.51 6.01 -15.50
C LEU A 218 0.19 4.59 -15.01
N ILE A 219 -1.01 4.37 -14.47
CA ILE A 219 -1.48 3.06 -14.01
C ILE A 219 -1.49 2.07 -15.19
N ASN A 220 -2.01 2.46 -16.36
CA ASN A 220 -1.99 1.63 -17.56
C ASN A 220 -0.57 1.28 -18.01
N ARG A 221 0.38 2.21 -17.89
CA ARG A 221 1.78 1.94 -18.22
C ARG A 221 2.45 0.99 -17.23
N LEU A 222 2.08 1.04 -15.96
CA LEU A 222 2.57 0.14 -14.92
C LEU A 222 1.95 -1.26 -15.02
N PHE A 223 0.67 -1.33 -15.40
CA PHE A 223 -0.13 -2.55 -15.45
C PHE A 223 -0.85 -2.69 -16.81
N PRO A 224 -0.12 -2.90 -17.91
CA PRO A 224 -0.69 -2.87 -19.25
C PRO A 224 -1.79 -3.92 -19.47
N ASP A 225 -1.77 -5.03 -18.74
CA ASP A 225 -2.74 -6.12 -18.92
C ASP A 225 -4.11 -5.81 -18.29
N ARG A 226 -4.22 -4.75 -17.46
CA ARG A 226 -5.48 -4.38 -16.80
C ARG A 226 -6.58 -4.02 -17.79
N GLN A 227 -6.20 -3.46 -18.94
CA GLN A 227 -7.14 -3.00 -19.98
C GLN A 227 -8.02 -4.13 -20.54
N TYR A 228 -7.56 -5.38 -20.44
CA TYR A 228 -8.30 -6.56 -20.89
C TYR A 228 -9.29 -7.09 -19.83
N LYS A 229 -9.27 -6.55 -18.61
CA LYS A 229 -10.20 -6.91 -17.54
C LYS A 229 -11.43 -6.03 -17.62
N LYS A 230 -12.62 -6.65 -17.52
CA LYS A 230 -13.92 -5.96 -17.62
C LYS A 230 -14.02 -4.73 -16.71
N TRP A 231 -13.48 -4.84 -15.49
CA TRP A 231 -13.61 -3.82 -14.43
C TRP A 231 -12.37 -2.94 -14.27
N CYS A 232 -11.32 -3.14 -15.06
CA CYS A 232 -10.06 -2.38 -14.96
C CYS A 232 -9.69 -1.70 -16.27
N ARG A 233 -10.69 -1.39 -17.10
CA ARG A 233 -10.48 -0.60 -18.33
C ARG A 233 -10.01 0.80 -17.97
N ALA A 234 -9.38 1.47 -18.94
CA ALA A 234 -8.98 2.86 -18.76
C ALA A 234 -10.23 3.72 -18.49
N ASN A 235 -10.11 4.67 -17.57
CA ASN A 235 -11.19 5.59 -17.23
C ASN A 235 -11.51 6.57 -18.38
N THR A 236 -10.62 6.64 -19.36
CA THR A 236 -10.77 7.43 -20.59
C THR A 236 -11.54 6.71 -21.70
N PHE A 237 -11.72 5.38 -21.60
CA PHE A 237 -12.26 4.56 -22.68
C PHE A 237 -13.81 4.51 -22.76
N SER A 238 -14.52 5.30 -21.95
CA SER A 238 -15.98 5.35 -21.92
C SER A 238 -16.60 6.68 -22.38
N CYS A 239 -15.84 7.53 -23.09
CA CYS A 239 -16.40 8.69 -23.78
C CYS A 239 -16.48 8.46 -25.30
N THR A 240 -17.05 7.34 -25.72
CA THR A 240 -17.67 7.24 -27.05
C THR A 240 -19.15 6.96 -26.81
N PRO A 241 -20.05 7.90 -27.18
CA PRO A 241 -21.49 7.71 -27.06
C PRO A 241 -21.98 6.50 -27.88
#